data_AF-A0A3M1EC13-F1
#
_entry.id   AF-A0A3M1EC13-F1
#
_cell.length_a   1.000
_cell.length_b   1.000
_cell.length_c   1.000
_cell.angle_alpha   90.00
_cell.angle_beta   90.00
_cell.angle_gamma   90.00
#
_symmetry.space_group_name_H-M   'P 1'
#
loop_
_entity.id
_entity.type
_entity.pdbx_description
1 polymer ?
#
loop_
_entity_poly.entity_id
_entity_poly.type
_entity_poly.pdbx_seq_one_letter_code
_entity_poly.pdbx_strand_id
1 'polypeptide(L)'
;MSRRWVRLNLAMLVVVALALAWMLNAPATEAQCGSSVSSCKNCHEVQGQDPVNDKGEWHTAHAFGDFCEFCHAGNVQAQDKAAAHQGLVDPFSDVKAGCQSCHPDDYMDRAQKYAAALGVELGAGGGGGAPPSGGGSAA
;
A
#
# COMPACT_ATOMS: atom_id res chain seq x y z
N MET A 1 60.98 0.21 12.87
CA MET A 1 59.69 0.73 12.38
C MET A 1 59.63 2.24 12.65
N SER A 2 59.38 3.10 11.65
CA SER A 2 59.34 4.55 11.90
C SER A 2 58.06 4.94 12.63
N ARG A 3 58.14 5.94 13.53
CA ARG A 3 56.97 6.46 14.27
C ARG A 3 55.82 6.90 13.34
N ARG A 4 56.13 7.20 12.07
CA ARG A 4 55.15 7.57 11.03
C ARG A 4 54.30 6.37 10.60
N TRP A 5 54.89 5.18 10.46
CA TRP A 5 54.17 3.95 10.13
C TRP A 5 53.19 3.53 11.22
N VAL A 6 53.60 3.66 12.49
CA VAL A 6 52.74 3.34 13.64
C VAL A 6 51.51 4.27 13.68
N ARG A 7 51.70 5.57 13.43
CA ARG A 7 50.60 6.56 13.40
C ARG A 7 49.62 6.31 12.26
N LEU A 8 50.09 5.93 11.07
CA LEU A 8 49.23 5.61 9.93
C LEU A 8 48.36 4.37 10.18
N ASN A 9 48.94 3.31 10.74
CA ASN A 9 48.19 2.09 11.07
C ASN A 9 47.14 2.35 12.17
N LEU A 10 47.47 3.15 13.19
CA LEU A 10 46.51 3.53 14.22
C LEU A 10 45.35 4.36 13.65
N ALA A 11 45.63 5.34 12.79
CA ALA A 11 44.59 6.15 12.16
C ALA A 11 43.64 5.28 11.30
N MET A 12 44.19 4.33 10.55
CA MET A 12 43.38 3.40 9.74
C MET A 12 42.51 2.51 10.60
N LEU A 13 43.02 1.98 11.72
CA LEU A 13 42.24 1.19 12.67
C LEU A 13 41.10 1.99 13.31
N VAL A 14 41.33 3.28 13.62
CA VAL A 14 40.29 4.17 14.14
C VAL A 14 39.18 4.41 13.11
N VAL A 15 39.53 4.66 11.85
CA VAL A 15 38.54 4.84 10.78
C VAL A 15 37.72 3.57 10.58
N VAL A 16 38.36 2.40 10.57
CA VAL A 16 37.66 1.10 10.47
C VAL A 16 36.73 0.88 11.67
N ALA A 17 37.20 1.14 12.89
CA ALA A 17 36.37 1.00 14.09
C ALA A 17 35.17 1.95 14.10
N LEU A 18 35.35 3.19 13.64
CA LEU A 18 34.25 4.16 13.51
C LEU A 18 33.24 3.71 12.45
N ALA A 19 33.69 3.21 11.29
CA ALA A 19 32.80 2.67 10.26
C ALA A 19 32.02 1.45 10.78
N LEU A 20 32.68 0.55 11.52
CA LEU A 20 32.02 -0.62 12.13
C LEU A 20 30.99 -0.19 13.17
N ALA A 21 31.32 0.77 14.04
CA ALA A 21 30.40 1.31 15.02
C ALA A 21 29.17 1.96 14.36
N TRP A 22 29.36 2.60 13.20
CA TRP A 22 28.26 3.17 12.41
C TRP A 22 27.35 2.08 11.84
N MET A 23 27.92 1.00 11.31
CA MET A 23 27.15 -0.14 10.78
C MET A 23 26.40 -0.90 11.88
N LEU A 24 26.98 -1.03 13.07
CA LEU A 24 26.35 -1.71 14.21
C LEU A 24 25.21 -0.91 14.86
N ASN A 25 25.12 0.40 14.58
CA ASN A 25 24.03 1.27 15.03
C ASN A 25 23.06 1.63 13.89
N ALA A 26 23.11 0.91 12.76
CA ALA A 26 22.07 1.04 11.76
C ALA A 26 20.72 0.63 12.40
N PRO A 27 19.67 1.47 12.29
CA PRO A 27 18.36 1.10 12.81
C PRO A 27 17.93 -0.23 12.17
N ALA A 28 17.29 -1.09 12.95
CA ALA A 28 16.67 -2.30 12.43
C ALA A 28 15.67 -1.88 11.34
N THR A 29 15.98 -2.16 10.08
CA THR A 29 14.99 -2.11 9.01
C THR A 29 14.01 -3.23 9.27
N GLU A 30 12.84 -2.88 9.78
CA GLU A 30 11.74 -3.83 9.95
C GLU A 30 11.44 -4.45 8.58
N ALA A 31 11.66 -5.75 8.49
CA ALA A 31 11.31 -6.68 7.42
C ALA A 31 11.29 -6.11 5.97
N GLN A 32 12.33 -6.47 5.20
CA GLN A 32 12.17 -6.61 3.76
C GLN A 32 11.22 -7.76 3.42
N CYS A 33 9.92 -7.50 3.48
CA CYS A 33 9.04 -7.84 2.37
C CYS A 33 9.09 -6.60 1.45
N GLY A 34 9.88 -6.49 0.37
CA GLY A 34 10.00 -7.43 -0.73
C GLY A 34 8.67 -7.47 -1.48
N SER A 35 8.28 -6.52 -2.35
CA SER A 35 9.09 -5.68 -3.24
C SER A 35 8.37 -4.36 -3.58
N SER A 36 9.09 -3.23 -3.51
CA SER A 36 8.63 -1.86 -3.82
C SER A 36 7.48 -1.37 -2.95
N VAL A 37 7.73 -0.42 -2.04
CA VAL A 37 6.63 0.42 -1.54
C VAL A 37 6.01 1.06 -2.79
N SER A 38 4.73 0.79 -3.01
CA SER A 38 3.94 1.34 -4.09
C SER A 38 4.10 2.85 -4.10
N SER A 39 4.00 3.43 -5.29
CA SER A 39 3.94 4.88 -5.40
C SER A 39 2.80 5.47 -4.56
N CYS A 40 1.70 4.73 -4.39
CA CYS A 40 0.59 5.08 -3.52
C CYS A 40 1.05 5.27 -2.07
N LYS A 41 1.59 4.22 -1.43
CA LYS A 41 2.01 4.25 -0.03
C LYS A 41 3.18 5.20 0.19
N ASN A 42 4.10 5.31 -0.77
CA ASN A 42 5.21 6.26 -0.68
C ASN A 42 4.73 7.72 -0.67
N CYS A 43 3.79 8.11 -1.53
CA CYS A 43 3.29 9.49 -1.55
C CYS A 43 2.31 9.78 -0.40
N HIS A 44 1.39 8.87 -0.11
CA HIS A 44 0.33 9.11 0.86
C HIS A 44 0.81 8.96 2.30
N GLU A 45 1.61 7.94 2.59
CA GLU A 45 1.96 7.57 3.96
C GLU A 45 3.38 8.02 4.33
N VAL A 46 4.37 7.76 3.46
CA VAL A 46 5.77 8.11 3.76
C VAL A 46 6.02 9.61 3.62
N GLN A 47 5.52 10.22 2.55
CA GLN A 47 5.61 11.68 2.34
C GLN A 47 4.47 12.45 3.02
N GLY A 48 3.42 11.74 3.47
CA GLY A 48 2.31 12.35 4.22
C GLY A 48 1.41 13.28 3.40
N GLN A 49 1.27 13.08 2.08
CA GLN A 49 0.43 13.97 1.26
C GLN A 49 -1.06 13.83 1.56
N ASP A 50 -1.52 12.61 1.86
CA ASP A 50 -2.84 12.31 2.41
C ASP A 50 -2.79 10.94 3.10
N PRO A 51 -2.25 10.90 4.34
CA PRO A 51 -2.06 9.65 5.07
C PRO A 51 -3.41 9.14 5.57
N VAL A 52 -3.66 7.84 5.43
CA VAL A 52 -4.91 7.19 5.83
C VAL A 52 -4.70 5.95 6.67
N ASN A 53 -3.46 5.44 6.83
CA ASN A 53 -3.19 4.21 7.60
C ASN A 53 -3.71 4.24 9.05
N ASP A 54 -3.90 5.41 9.65
CA ASP A 54 -4.45 5.60 11.01
C ASP A 54 -5.90 6.11 11.01
N LYS A 55 -6.55 6.16 9.85
CA LYS A 55 -7.91 6.70 9.66
C LYS A 55 -8.92 5.61 9.36
N GLY A 56 -9.86 5.44 10.28
CA GLY A 56 -10.96 4.50 10.13
C GLY A 56 -10.53 3.05 10.32
N GLU A 57 -11.51 2.19 10.59
CA GLU A 57 -11.26 0.79 10.96
C GLU A 57 -10.61 0.01 9.81
N TRP A 58 -11.00 0.28 8.57
CA TRP A 58 -10.49 -0.44 7.40
C TRP A 58 -9.00 -0.21 7.18
N HIS A 59 -8.58 1.04 7.02
CA HIS A 59 -7.18 1.37 6.79
C HIS A 59 -6.33 0.93 7.97
N THR A 60 -6.77 1.15 9.21
CA THR A 60 -6.04 0.69 10.40
C THR A 60 -5.83 -0.82 10.38
N ALA A 61 -6.85 -1.60 10.03
CA ALA A 61 -6.76 -3.06 9.97
C ALA A 61 -5.86 -3.57 8.83
N HIS A 62 -5.68 -2.79 7.75
CA HIS A 62 -4.92 -3.18 6.55
C HIS A 62 -3.61 -2.41 6.36
N ALA A 63 -3.29 -1.48 7.27
CA ALA A 63 -2.11 -0.62 7.21
C ALA A 63 -0.79 -1.39 7.29
N PHE A 64 -0.81 -2.63 7.80
CA PHE A 64 0.36 -3.50 7.82
C PHE A 64 0.84 -3.88 6.42
N GLY A 65 -0.04 -3.81 5.42
CA GLY A 65 0.26 -4.12 4.03
C GLY A 65 0.28 -2.90 3.12
N ASP A 66 0.75 -3.11 1.90
CA ASP A 66 0.69 -2.15 0.80
C ASP A 66 -0.41 -2.56 -0.18
N PHE A 67 -1.65 -2.34 0.26
CA PHE A 67 -2.84 -2.91 -0.38
C PHE A 67 -3.74 -1.86 -1.04
N CYS A 68 -3.22 -0.64 -1.22
CA CYS A 68 -3.98 0.48 -1.77
C CYS A 68 -4.64 0.11 -3.11
N GLU A 69 -3.90 -0.56 -4.00
CA GLU A 69 -4.40 -0.93 -5.33
C GLU A 69 -5.51 -1.97 -5.32
N PHE A 70 -5.60 -2.82 -4.29
CA PHE A 70 -6.63 -3.85 -4.28
C PHE A 70 -8.02 -3.25 -4.08
N CYS A 71 -8.11 -2.09 -3.43
CA CYS A 71 -9.38 -1.38 -3.23
C CYS A 71 -9.56 -0.20 -4.18
N HIS A 72 -8.48 0.54 -4.46
CA HIS A 72 -8.53 1.77 -5.25
C HIS A 72 -8.07 1.60 -6.69
N ALA A 73 -7.52 0.44 -7.07
CA ALA A 73 -6.83 0.22 -8.34
C ALA A 73 -5.67 1.22 -8.54
N GLY A 74 -5.45 1.68 -9.78
CA GLY A 74 -4.34 2.56 -10.13
C GLY A 74 -3.06 1.82 -10.51
N ASN A 75 -1.98 2.58 -10.74
CA ASN A 75 -0.68 2.07 -11.13
C ASN A 75 0.36 2.29 -10.04
N VAL A 76 0.62 1.24 -9.26
CA VAL A 76 1.56 1.24 -8.12
C VAL A 76 3.03 1.45 -8.49
N GLN A 77 3.38 1.36 -9.78
CA GLN A 77 4.77 1.52 -10.24
C GLN A 77 5.03 2.94 -10.79
N ALA A 78 3.99 3.71 -11.10
CA ALA A 78 4.14 5.04 -11.66
C ALA A 78 4.54 6.07 -10.59
N GLN A 79 5.61 6.83 -10.84
CA GLN A 79 6.07 7.88 -9.93
C GLN A 79 5.39 9.25 -10.17
N ASP A 80 4.79 9.42 -11.35
CA ASP A 80 3.97 10.59 -11.66
C ASP A 80 2.54 10.39 -11.12
N LYS A 81 1.97 11.44 -10.52
CA LYS A 81 0.65 11.38 -9.90
C LYS A 81 -0.46 11.03 -10.91
N ALA A 82 -0.45 11.63 -12.09
CA ALA A 82 -1.50 11.40 -13.07
C ALA A 82 -1.44 9.96 -13.60
N ALA A 83 -0.24 9.45 -13.88
CA ALA A 83 -0.05 8.06 -14.29
C ALA A 83 -0.38 7.05 -13.17
N ALA A 84 -0.05 7.36 -11.92
CA ALA A 84 -0.39 6.52 -10.77
C ALA A 84 -1.91 6.44 -10.54
N HIS A 85 -2.61 7.55 -10.77
CA HIS A 85 -4.05 7.65 -10.57
C HIS A 85 -4.88 7.18 -11.78
N GLN A 86 -4.24 6.72 -12.86
CA GLN A 86 -4.95 6.23 -14.02
C GLN A 86 -5.67 4.91 -13.69
N GLY A 87 -7.00 4.91 -13.91
CA GLY A 87 -7.82 3.73 -13.64
C GLY A 87 -8.19 3.53 -12.16
N LEU A 88 -8.05 4.57 -11.32
CA LEU A 88 -8.61 4.54 -9.98
C LEU A 88 -10.12 4.30 -10.03
N VAL A 89 -10.60 3.55 -9.05
CA VAL A 89 -12.02 3.27 -8.84
C VAL A 89 -12.42 3.65 -7.42
N ASP A 90 -13.71 3.88 -7.23
CA ASP A 90 -14.26 4.02 -5.89
C ASP A 90 -14.10 2.70 -5.11
N PRO A 91 -13.77 2.76 -3.82
CA PRO A 91 -13.65 1.57 -3.00
C PRO A 91 -14.98 0.78 -3.01
N PHE A 92 -14.89 -0.55 -2.94
CA PHE A 92 -16.03 -1.47 -2.99
C PHE A 92 -16.79 -1.52 -4.33
N SER A 93 -16.28 -0.93 -5.41
CA SER A 93 -16.89 -1.08 -6.75
C SER A 93 -16.86 -2.54 -7.25
N ASP A 94 -15.82 -3.30 -6.87
CA ASP A 94 -15.71 -4.74 -7.08
C ASP A 94 -15.12 -5.41 -5.83
N VAL A 95 -16.02 -5.75 -4.91
CA VAL A 95 -15.67 -6.37 -3.61
C VAL A 95 -14.95 -7.70 -3.81
N LYS A 96 -15.33 -8.46 -4.84
CA LYS A 96 -14.72 -9.77 -5.10
C LYS A 96 -13.27 -9.60 -5.54
N ALA A 97 -13.00 -8.72 -6.49
CA ALA A 97 -11.65 -8.46 -6.96
C ALA A 97 -10.74 -7.93 -5.84
N GLY A 98 -11.25 -7.05 -4.98
CA GLY A 98 -10.45 -6.42 -3.93
C GLY A 98 -10.19 -7.28 -2.69
N CYS A 99 -11.04 -8.27 -2.42
CA CYS A 99 -11.03 -8.96 -1.12
C CYS A 99 -10.86 -10.48 -1.20
N GLN A 100 -11.32 -11.14 -2.27
CA GLN A 100 -11.44 -12.60 -2.30
C GLN A 100 -10.09 -13.33 -2.20
N SER A 101 -9.01 -12.75 -2.70
CA SER A 101 -7.67 -13.38 -2.69
C SER A 101 -7.16 -13.67 -1.27
N CYS A 102 -7.51 -12.83 -0.30
CA CYS A 102 -7.16 -13.00 1.11
C CYS A 102 -8.31 -13.53 1.97
N HIS A 103 -9.55 -13.28 1.54
CA HIS A 103 -10.78 -13.67 2.24
C HIS A 103 -11.69 -14.53 1.35
N PRO A 104 -11.25 -15.74 0.96
CA PRO A 104 -11.94 -16.53 -0.07
C PRO A 104 -13.37 -16.91 0.30
N ASP A 105 -13.61 -17.13 1.59
CA ASP A 105 -14.86 -17.70 2.10
C ASP A 105 -15.81 -16.63 2.68
N ASP A 106 -15.30 -15.47 3.07
CA ASP A 106 -16.06 -14.47 3.84
C ASP A 106 -15.86 -13.01 3.38
N TYR A 107 -15.33 -12.78 2.16
CA TYR A 107 -15.05 -11.44 1.66
C TYR A 107 -16.26 -10.50 1.66
N MET A 108 -17.46 -11.00 1.31
CA MET A 108 -18.69 -10.18 1.32
C MET A 108 -19.11 -9.78 2.74
N ASP A 109 -19.08 -10.72 3.68
CA ASP A 109 -19.45 -10.47 5.08
C ASP A 109 -18.49 -9.48 5.74
N ARG A 110 -17.21 -9.55 5.39
CA ARG A 110 -16.20 -8.57 5.83
C ARG A 110 -16.43 -7.21 5.21
N ALA A 111 -16.62 -7.14 3.89
CA ALA A 111 -16.87 -5.88 3.20
C ALA A 111 -18.12 -5.17 3.72
N GLN A 112 -19.18 -5.91 4.06
CA GLN A 112 -20.42 -5.35 4.58
C GLN A 112 -20.22 -4.58 5.89
N LYS A 113 -19.30 -5.00 6.76
CA LYS A 113 -19.00 -4.29 8.02
C LYS A 113 -18.46 -2.89 7.75
N TYR A 114 -17.56 -2.77 6.77
CA TYR A 114 -16.96 -1.49 6.40
C TYR A 114 -17.94 -0.61 5.61
N ALA A 115 -18.72 -1.21 4.72
CA ALA A 115 -19.77 -0.51 3.98
C ALA A 115 -20.79 0.14 4.93
N ALA A 116 -21.24 -0.61 5.93
CA ALA A 116 -22.15 -0.11 6.96
C ALA A 116 -21.52 1.04 7.79
N ALA A 117 -20.24 0.93 8.15
CA ALA A 117 -19.54 1.98 8.89
C ALA A 117 -19.38 3.28 8.07
N LEU A 118 -19.27 3.16 6.75
CA LEU A 118 -19.09 4.29 5.82
C LEU A 118 -20.40 4.82 5.24
N GLY A 119 -21.53 4.14 5.48
CA GLY A 119 -22.83 4.51 4.91
C GLY A 119 -22.89 4.36 3.39
N VAL A 120 -22.13 3.40 2.83
CA VAL A 120 -22.10 3.11 1.38
C VAL A 120 -22.74 1.77 1.09
N GLU A 121 -23.41 1.66 -0.05
CA GLU A 121 -23.90 0.39 -0.57
C GLU A 121 -22.76 -0.32 -1.30
N LEU A 122 -22.60 -1.63 -1.09
CA LEU A 122 -21.61 -2.41 -1.81
C LEU A 122 -21.97 -2.45 -3.30
N GLY A 123 -21.02 -2.12 -4.16
CA GLY A 123 -21.18 -2.30 -5.60
C GLY A 123 -21.39 -3.78 -5.92
N ALA A 124 -22.43 -4.10 -6.67
CA ALA A 124 -22.70 -5.46 -7.15
C ALA A 124 -21.69 -5.86 -8.24
N GLY A 125 -20.44 -6.12 -7.86
CA GLY A 125 -19.43 -6.65 -8.75
C GLY A 125 -19.70 -8.12 -9.09
N GLY A 126 -20.42 -8.38 -10.18
CA GLY A 126 -20.39 -9.69 -10.85
C GLY A 126 -21.72 -10.35 -11.24
N GLY A 127 -22.75 -9.59 -11.60
CA GLY A 127 -23.88 -10.11 -12.37
C GLY A 127 -24.03 -9.29 -13.64
N GLY A 128 -23.75 -9.88 -14.81
CA GLY A 128 -24.03 -9.24 -16.10
C GLY A 128 -25.51 -8.84 -16.15
N GLY A 129 -25.78 -7.56 -15.90
CA GLY A 129 -27.10 -6.99 -16.03
C GLY A 129 -27.45 -6.93 -17.51
N ALA A 130 -28.40 -7.77 -17.94
CA ALA A 130 -29.11 -7.57 -19.18
C ALA A 130 -29.69 -6.14 -19.20
N PRO A 131 -29.66 -5.43 -20.35
CA PRO A 131 -30.23 -4.09 -20.41
C PRO A 131 -31.72 -4.15 -20.08
N PRO A 132 -32.27 -3.11 -19.42
CA PRO A 132 -33.70 -3.03 -19.20
C PRO A 132 -34.38 -3.03 -20.58
N SER A 133 -35.21 -4.05 -20.83
CA SER A 133 -36.18 -4.03 -21.91
C SER A 133 -37.15 -2.88 -21.61
N GLY A 134 -36.81 -1.71 -22.13
CA GLY A 134 -37.64 -0.51 -22.07
C GLY A 134 -39.02 -0.83 -22.65
N GLY A 135 -40.02 -0.86 -21.78
CA GLY A 135 -41.41 -0.74 -22.16
C GLY A 135 -41.63 0.64 -22.77
N GLY A 136 -41.76 0.68 -24.09
CA GLY A 136 -42.25 1.82 -24.85
C GLY A 136 -43.61 1.47 -25.44
N SER A 137 -44.64 2.19 -25.01
CA SER A 137 -46.00 2.16 -25.54
C SER A 137 -46.04 2.42 -27.06
N ALA A 138 -46.89 1.68 -27.78
CA ALA A 138 -47.45 2.08 -29.06
C ALA A 138 -48.78 1.35 -29.32
N ALA A 139 -49.90 2.08 -29.13
CA ALA A 139 -51.12 2.12 -29.95
C ALA A 139 -52.24 2.82 -29.16
#